data_AF-A0AAV0VNX0-F1
#
_entry.id   AF-A0AAV0VNX0-F1
#
_cell.length_a   1.000
_cell.length_b   1.000
_cell.length_c   1.000
_cell.angle_alpha   90.00
_cell.angle_beta   90.00
_cell.angle_gamma   90.00
#
_symmetry.space_group_name_H-M   'P 1'
#
loop_
_entity.id
_entity.type
_entity.pdbx_description
1 polymer ?
#
loop_
_entity_poly.entity_id
_entity_poly.type
_entity_poly.pdbx_seq_one_letter_code
_entity_poly.pdbx_strand_id
1 'polypeptide(L)'
;MKNALIKINRQKLSNSSKRKAQEALHERPARRCSTIPTLPKTLIETHNILNNYNLMTNRGEQFLFINSAETNIIGFTCDTNLEVLRQMKTVFIDGTFKYYFCNYHCCL
;
A
#
# COMPACT_ATOMS: atom_id res chain seq x y z
N MET A 1 24.98 46.94 -13.51
CA MET A 1 24.68 45.76 -14.36
C MET A 1 24.87 44.40 -13.66
N LYS A 2 25.96 44.18 -12.89
CA LYS A 2 26.24 42.88 -12.23
C LYS A 2 25.13 42.38 -11.28
N ASN A 3 24.50 43.27 -10.50
CA ASN A 3 23.46 42.89 -9.53
C ASN A 3 22.15 42.41 -10.18
N ALA A 4 21.79 42.97 -11.34
CA ALA A 4 20.62 42.55 -12.10
C ALA A 4 20.81 41.13 -12.66
N LEU A 5 22.01 40.82 -13.16
CA LEU A 5 22.36 39.47 -13.65
C LEU A 5 22.26 38.42 -12.54
N ILE A 6 22.77 38.74 -11.35
CA ILE A 6 22.70 37.85 -10.18
C ILE A 6 21.24 37.60 -9.78
N LYS A 7 20.40 38.64 -9.79
CA LYS A 7 18.96 38.52 -9.48
C LYS A 7 18.25 37.62 -10.49
N ILE A 8 18.53 37.79 -11.78
CA ILE A 8 17.97 36.96 -12.86
C ILE A 8 18.41 35.49 -12.71
N ASN A 9 19.69 35.24 -12.42
CA ASN A 9 20.18 33.87 -12.23
C ASN A 9 19.57 33.18 -11.00
N ARG A 10 19.38 33.91 -9.90
CA ARG A 10 18.66 33.37 -8.73
C ARG A 10 17.21 33.01 -9.08
N GLN A 11 16.54 33.85 -9.85
CA GLN A 11 15.15 33.60 -10.25
C GLN A 11 15.03 32.38 -11.18
N LYS A 12 15.96 32.24 -12.14
CA LYS A 12 16.05 31.05 -13.01
C LYS A 12 16.28 29.78 -12.20
N LEU A 13 17.20 29.81 -11.24
CA LEU A 13 17.49 28.66 -10.39
C LEU A 13 16.28 28.27 -9.53
N SER A 14 15.61 29.25 -8.91
CA SER A 14 14.41 29.03 -8.09
C SER A 14 13.27 28.40 -8.90
N ASN A 15 13.00 28.92 -10.10
CA ASN A 15 11.93 28.38 -10.95
C ASN A 15 12.24 26.97 -11.46
N SER A 16 13.51 26.68 -11.77
CA SER A 16 13.98 25.35 -12.16
C SER A 16 13.73 24.32 -11.04
N SER A 17 14.11 24.66 -9.80
CA SER A 17 13.90 23.78 -8.63
C SER A 17 12.42 23.54 -8.35
N LYS A 18 11.56 24.57 -8.45
CA LYS A 18 10.11 24.44 -8.28
C LYS A 18 9.50 23.50 -9.31
N ARG A 19 9.90 23.63 -10.58
CA ARG A 19 9.40 22.77 -11.66
C ARG A 19 9.83 21.31 -11.47
N LYS A 20 11.10 21.06 -11.13
CA LYS A 20 11.60 19.70 -10.81
C LYS A 20 10.86 19.05 -9.65
N ALA A 21 10.55 19.82 -8.60
CA ALA A 21 9.77 19.31 -7.47
C ALA A 21 8.34 18.92 -7.89
N GLN A 22 7.70 19.74 -8.72
CA GLN A 22 6.35 19.47 -9.25
C GLN A 22 6.33 18.25 -10.19
N GLU A 23 7.35 18.12 -11.05
CA GLU A 23 7.55 16.96 -11.93
C GLU A 23 7.77 15.68 -11.10
N ALA A 24 8.60 15.72 -10.06
CA ALA A 24 8.81 14.58 -9.17
C ALA A 24 7.53 14.16 -8.42
N LEU A 25 6.65 15.10 -8.08
CA LEU A 25 5.35 14.80 -7.46
C LEU A 25 4.35 14.18 -8.44
N HIS A 26 4.34 14.59 -9.72
CA HIS A 26 3.44 14.05 -10.74
C HIS A 26 3.91 12.72 -11.33
N GLU A 27 5.22 12.53 -11.50
CA GLU A 27 5.76 11.28 -12.04
C GLU A 27 5.66 10.11 -11.04
N ARG A 28 5.77 10.38 -9.73
CA ARG A 28 5.74 9.34 -8.68
C ARG A 28 4.43 8.54 -8.59
N PRO A 29 3.23 9.12 -8.71
CA PRO A 29 1.99 8.33 -8.81
C PRO A 29 1.81 7.69 -10.20
N ALA A 30 2.13 8.40 -11.29
CA ALA A 30 1.89 7.90 -12.65
C ALA A 30 2.78 6.69 -13.01
N ARG A 31 4.07 6.70 -12.64
CA ARG A 31 4.99 5.57 -12.91
C ARG A 31 4.71 4.33 -12.07
N ARG A 32 4.05 4.48 -10.92
CA ARG A 32 3.62 3.34 -10.09
C ARG A 32 2.33 2.70 -10.61
N CYS A 33 1.48 3.47 -11.30
CA CYS A 33 0.18 2.98 -11.73
C CYS A 33 0.25 2.01 -12.92
N SER A 34 1.27 2.09 -13.77
CA SER A 34 1.42 1.22 -14.95
C SER A 34 1.93 -0.18 -14.64
N THR A 35 2.47 -0.42 -13.45
CA THR A 35 3.04 -1.71 -13.03
C THR A 35 2.27 -2.38 -11.90
N ILE A 36 1.27 -1.71 -11.32
CA ILE A 36 0.42 -2.30 -10.28
C ILE A 36 -0.60 -3.21 -10.97
N PRO A 37 -0.64 -4.51 -10.61
CA PRO A 37 -1.66 -5.41 -11.14
C PRO A 37 -3.05 -4.89 -10.78
N THR A 38 -4.00 -5.10 -11.69
CA THR A 38 -5.40 -4.74 -11.45
C THR A 38 -5.90 -5.37 -10.16
N LEU A 39 -6.54 -4.55 -9.31
CA LEU A 39 -7.14 -5.08 -8.08
C LEU A 39 -8.22 -6.10 -8.43
N PRO A 40 -8.32 -7.21 -7.67
CA PRO A 40 -9.40 -8.16 -7.85
C PRO A 40 -10.74 -7.47 -7.66
N LYS A 41 -11.70 -7.83 -8.52
CA LYS A 41 -13.04 -7.22 -8.53
C LYS A 41 -14.02 -7.97 -7.64
N THR A 42 -13.73 -9.25 -7.37
CA THR A 42 -14.61 -10.13 -6.58
C THR A 42 -13.85 -10.82 -5.45
N LEU A 43 -14.58 -11.22 -4.41
CA LEU A 43 -14.02 -11.99 -3.29
C LEU A 43 -13.47 -13.34 -3.77
N ILE A 44 -14.19 -14.02 -4.67
CA ILE A 44 -13.76 -15.30 -5.27
C ILE A 44 -12.43 -15.15 -6.00
N GLU A 45 -12.30 -14.11 -6.82
CA GLU A 45 -11.05 -13.80 -7.52
C GLU A 45 -9.91 -13.55 -6.53
N THR A 46 -10.19 -12.82 -5.44
CA THR A 46 -9.21 -12.59 -4.37
C THR A 46 -8.73 -13.90 -3.75
N HIS A 47 -9.66 -14.79 -3.36
CA HIS A 47 -9.32 -16.08 -2.77
C HIS A 47 -8.52 -16.96 -3.74
N ASN A 48 -8.87 -16.97 -5.02
CA ASN A 48 -8.16 -17.72 -6.06
C ASN A 48 -6.75 -17.19 -6.30
N ILE A 49 -6.58 -15.87 -6.36
CA ILE A 49 -5.26 -15.24 -6.49
C ILE A 49 -4.38 -15.60 -5.31
N LEU A 50 -4.90 -15.49 -4.08
CA LEU A 50 -4.16 -15.82 -2.87
C LEU A 50 -3.75 -17.29 -2.79
N ASN A 51 -4.60 -18.21 -3.25
CA ASN A 51 -4.27 -19.64 -3.31
C ASN A 51 -3.13 -19.95 -4.29
N ASN A 52 -3.03 -19.18 -5.39
CA ASN A 52 -1.98 -19.36 -6.38
C ASN A 52 -0.69 -18.62 -6.03
N TYR A 53 -0.73 -17.73 -5.02
CA TYR A 53 0.41 -16.90 -4.66
C TYR A 53 1.27 -17.55 -3.57
N ASN A 54 2.57 -17.68 -3.82
CA ASN A 54 3.50 -18.11 -2.78
C ASN A 54 3.87 -16.94 -1.87
N LEU A 55 3.08 -16.72 -0.82
CA LEU A 55 3.31 -15.67 0.18
C LEU A 55 4.23 -16.18 1.29
N MET A 56 5.53 -15.96 1.14
CA MET A 56 6.53 -16.29 2.17
C MET A 56 7.08 -15.05 2.87
N THR A 57 7.44 -15.21 4.15
CA THR A 57 8.23 -14.23 4.89
C THR A 57 9.69 -14.23 4.40
N ASN A 58 10.47 -13.23 4.80
CA ASN A 58 11.92 -13.21 4.57
C ASN A 58 12.69 -14.33 5.32
N ARG A 59 12.00 -15.07 6.19
CA ARG A 59 12.51 -16.26 6.91
C ARG A 59 12.09 -17.58 6.23
N GLY A 60 11.33 -17.51 5.14
CA GLY A 60 10.86 -18.70 4.41
C GLY A 60 9.63 -19.36 5.02
N GLU A 61 8.89 -18.68 5.88
CA GLU A 61 7.65 -19.19 6.48
C GLU A 61 6.45 -18.80 5.61
N GLN A 62 5.42 -19.66 5.54
CA GLN A 62 4.16 -19.31 4.89
C GLN A 62 3.46 -18.19 5.68
N PHE A 63 3.16 -17.09 5.02
CA PHE A 63 2.55 -15.90 5.63
C PHE A 63 1.02 -15.82 5.45
N LEU A 64 0.47 -16.62 4.55
CA LEU A 64 -0.97 -16.80 4.43
C LEU A 64 -1.41 -17.94 5.34
N PHE A 65 -1.91 -17.60 6.54
CA PHE A 65 -2.29 -18.60 7.54
C PHE A 65 -3.68 -19.19 7.26
N ILE A 66 -4.66 -18.33 6.94
CA ILE A 66 -6.03 -18.73 6.64
C ILE A 66 -6.50 -18.00 5.38
N ASN A 67 -7.13 -18.76 4.48
CA ASN A 67 -7.81 -18.24 3.30
C ASN A 67 -9.14 -18.99 3.11
N SER A 68 -10.18 -18.62 3.88
CA SER A 68 -11.47 -19.31 3.83
C SER A 68 -12.44 -18.58 2.90
N ALA A 69 -12.70 -19.18 1.74
CA ALA A 69 -13.69 -18.66 0.79
C ALA A 69 -15.15 -18.77 1.28
N GLU A 70 -15.41 -19.70 2.21
CA GLU A 70 -16.75 -19.88 2.81
C GLU A 70 -17.11 -18.74 3.76
N THR A 71 -16.17 -18.35 4.62
CA THR A 71 -16.37 -17.27 5.59
C THR A 71 -15.94 -15.90 5.06
N ASN A 72 -15.28 -15.86 3.90
CA ASN A 72 -14.60 -14.69 3.34
C ASN A 72 -13.60 -14.04 4.31
N ILE A 73 -12.98 -14.86 5.17
CA ILE A 73 -11.95 -14.43 6.12
C ILE A 73 -10.57 -14.78 5.55
N ILE A 74 -9.70 -13.78 5.55
CA ILE A 74 -8.29 -13.90 5.16
C ILE A 74 -7.44 -13.50 6.36
N GLY A 75 -6.56 -14.41 6.80
CA GLY A 75 -5.66 -14.23 7.93
C GLY A 75 -4.21 -14.20 7.47
N PHE A 76 -3.59 -13.02 7.50
CA PHE A 76 -2.17 -12.84 7.24
C PHE A 76 -1.37 -12.92 8.53
N THR A 77 -0.63 -14.00 8.70
CA THR A 77 0.22 -14.25 9.87
C THR A 77 1.03 -15.52 9.60
N CYS A 78 1.94 -15.85 10.51
CA CYS A 78 2.71 -17.10 10.49
C CYS A 78 2.67 -17.75 11.87
N ASP A 79 3.02 -19.02 11.95
CA ASP A 79 2.97 -19.80 13.20
C ASP A 79 3.80 -19.15 14.32
N THR A 80 4.97 -18.59 13.97
CA THR A 80 5.83 -17.86 14.91
C THR A 80 5.15 -16.64 15.52
N ASN A 81 4.40 -15.87 14.73
CA ASN A 81 3.63 -14.73 15.24
C ASN A 81 2.51 -15.20 16.17
N LEU A 82 1.84 -16.31 15.84
CA LEU A 82 0.77 -16.88 16.66
C LEU A 82 1.31 -17.43 17.98
N GLU A 83 2.46 -18.09 17.97
CA GLU A 83 3.07 -18.62 19.19
C GLU A 83 3.48 -17.49 20.15
N VAL A 84 4.04 -16.41 19.60
CA VAL A 84 4.31 -15.20 20.38
C VAL A 84 3.02 -14.64 20.97
N LEU A 85 1.97 -14.47 20.16
CA LEU A 85 0.66 -14.00 20.63
C LEU A 85 0.05 -14.91 21.70
N ARG A 86 0.20 -16.24 21.59
CA ARG A 86 -0.28 -17.23 22.55
C ARG A 86 0.37 -17.08 23.93
N GLN A 87 1.63 -16.65 23.96
CA GLN A 87 2.38 -16.44 25.21
C GLN A 87 2.10 -15.08 25.86
N MET A 88 1.45 -14.15 25.15
CA MET A 88 1.14 -12.83 25.68
C MET A 88 -0.03 -12.87 26.67
N LYS A 89 0.12 -12.16 27.80
CA LYS A 89 -0.95 -11.97 28.79
C LYS A 89 -1.85 -10.76 28.49
N THR A 90 -1.30 -9.77 27.81
CA THR A 90 -1.98 -8.51 27.49
C THR A 90 -1.67 -8.12 26.05
N VAL A 91 -2.70 -7.81 25.27
CA VAL A 91 -2.57 -7.32 23.89
C VAL A 91 -3.18 -5.92 23.84
N PHE A 92 -2.41 -4.95 23.36
CA PHE A 92 -2.90 -3.61 23.08
C PHE A 92 -3.30 -3.52 21.62
N ILE A 93 -4.56 -3.20 21.37
CA ILE A 93 -5.11 -3.05 20.02
C ILE A 93 -5.55 -1.61 19.89
N ASP A 94 -5.03 -0.88 18.90
CA ASP A 94 -5.57 0.43 18.58
C ASP A 94 -6.84 0.28 17.73
N GLY A 95 -7.76 1.22 17.84
CA GLY A 95 -9.03 1.20 17.11
C GLY A 95 -8.91 1.53 15.61
N THR A 96 -7.78 1.27 14.97
CA THR A 96 -7.52 1.69 13.57
C THR A 96 -8.34 0.90 12.55
N PHE A 97 -9.00 -0.20 12.93
CA PHE A 97 -9.92 -0.92 12.04
C PHE A 97 -11.19 -0.09 11.78
N LYS A 98 -11.17 0.69 10.70
CA LYS A 98 -12.39 1.28 10.12
C LYS A 98 -13.13 0.19 9.34
N TYR A 99 -14.34 -0.16 9.79
CA TYR A 99 -15.26 -1.00 9.05
C TYR A 99 -15.68 -0.27 7.75
N TYR A 100 -15.10 -0.63 6.61
CA TYR A 100 -15.57 -0.17 5.31
C TYR A 100 -16.65 -1.14 4.80
N PHE A 101 -17.90 -0.92 5.21
CA PHE A 101 -19.05 -1.51 4.54
C PHE A 101 -19.32 -0.71 3.27
N CYS A 102 -18.57 -0.98 2.19
CA CYS A 102 -18.84 -0.34 0.90
C CYS A 102 -20.03 -1.07 0.25
N ASN A 103 -21.25 -0.66 0.59
CA ASN A 103 -22.42 -0.96 -0.23
C ASN A 103 -22.30 -0.18 -1.54
N TYR A 104 -22.34 -0.90 -2.64
CA TYR A 104 -22.50 -0.38 -3.99
C TYR A 104 -23.78 0.46 -4.09
N HIS A 105 -23.70 1.78 -3.87
CA HIS A 105 -24.67 2.73 -4.41
C HIS A 105 -24.15 4.18 -4.28
N CYS A 106 -23.23 4.59 -5.13
CA CYS A 106 -23.03 6.02 -5.40
C CYS A 106 -22.38 6.23 -6.78
N CYS A 107 -23.16 5.96 -7.82
CA CYS A 107 -23.08 6.64 -9.11
C CYS A 107 -24.53 6.68 -9.65
N LEU A 108 -25.28 7.70 -9.21
CA LEU A 108 -26.36 8.29 -10.00
C LEU A 108 -25.82 9.61 -10.56
#